data_AF-A0A3C2DCY2-F1
#
_entry.id   AF-A0A3C2DCY2-F1
#
_cell.length_a   1.000
_cell.length_b   1.000
_cell.length_c   1.000
_cell.angle_alpha   90.00
_cell.angle_beta   90.00
_cell.angle_gamma   90.00
#
_symmetry.space_group_name_H-M   'P 1'
#
loop_
_entity.id
_entity.type
_entity.pdbx_description
1 polymer ?
#
loop_
_entity_poly.entity_id
_entity_poly.type
_entity_poly.pdbx_seq_one_letter_code
_entity_poly.pdbx_strand_id
1 'polypeptide(L)' 'MLDLLGGFILELRNAGIPVSLTENLDAMEAVTHIPLADREAFKYALGATLVKNHSHWRAFEVVFEVYFSL' A
#
# COMPACT_ATOMS: atom_id res chain seq x y z
N MET A 1 -6.71 7.82 -8.62
CA MET A 1 -6.52 7.34 -7.22
C MET A 1 -7.02 5.90 -7.07
N LEU A 2 -8.30 5.63 -7.35
CA LEU A 2 -8.88 4.28 -7.30
C LEU A 2 -8.11 3.25 -8.15
N ASP A 3 -7.87 3.55 -9.44
CA ASP A 3 -7.12 2.64 -10.32
C ASP A 3 -5.66 2.46 -9.88
N LEU A 4 -5.05 3.53 -9.34
CA LEU A 4 -3.68 3.50 -8.83
C LEU A 4 -3.54 2.56 -7.64
N LEU A 5 -4.44 2.68 -6.65
CA LEU A 5 -4.45 1.80 -5.47
C LEU A 5 -4.89 0.38 -5.81
N GLY A 6 -5.84 0.23 -6.73
CA GLY A 6 -6.27 -1.08 -7.23
C GLY A 6 -5.11 -1.84 -7.90
N GLY A 7 -4.34 -1.16 -8.76
CA GLY A 7 -3.13 -1.73 -9.35
C GLY A 7 -2.06 -2.07 -8.32
N PHE A 8 -1.83 -1.18 -7.34
CA PHE A 8 -0.86 -1.46 -6.28
C PHE A 8 -1.24 -2.70 -5.46
N ILE A 9 -2.53 -2.85 -5.12
CA ILE A 9 -3.03 -4.03 -4.40
C ILE A 9 -2.87 -5.32 -5.21
N LEU A 10 -3.04 -5.24 -6.53
CA LEU A 10 -2.77 -6.38 -7.40
C LEU A 10 -1.29 -6.79 -7.34
N GLU A 11 -0.37 -5.84 -7.39
CA GLU A 11 1.06 -6.12 -7.27
C GLU A 11 1.44 -6.70 -5.90
N LEU A 12 0.84 -6.21 -4.80
CA LEU A 12 1.03 -6.80 -3.48
C LEU A 12 0.59 -8.27 -3.45
N ARG A 13 -0.57 -8.60 -4.03
CA ARG A 13 -1.04 -9.99 -4.13
C ARG A 13 -0.12 -10.84 -4.99
N ASN A 14 0.36 -10.31 -6.11
CA ASN A 14 1.33 -11.00 -6.97
C ASN A 14 2.66 -11.27 -6.25
N ALA A 15 3.07 -10.37 -5.35
CA ALA A 15 4.23 -10.54 -4.47
C ALA A 15 3.98 -11.46 -3.26
N GLY A 16 2.80 -12.08 -3.17
CA GLY A 16 2.44 -13.01 -2.10
C GLY A 16 1.96 -12.36 -0.81
N ILE A 17 1.70 -11.05 -0.82
CA ILE A 17 1.16 -10.33 0.34
C ILE A 17 -0.38 -10.42 0.28
N PRO A 18 -1.03 -11.12 1.22
CA PRO A 18 -2.48 -11.19 1.25
C PRO A 18 -3.06 -9.84 1.64
N VAL A 19 -4.01 -9.36 0.84
CA VAL A 19 -4.80 -8.16 1.10
C VAL A 19 -6.28 -8.55 1.00
N SER A 20 -7.13 -8.05 1.87
CA SER A 20 -8.58 -8.25 1.89
C SER A 20 -9.29 -7.05 1.27
N LEU A 21 -10.61 -7.18 1.04
CA LEU A 21 -11.41 -6.03 0.58
C LEU A 21 -11.47 -4.93 1.65
N THR A 22 -11.59 -5.30 2.92
CA THR A 22 -11.64 -4.32 4.03
C THR A 22 -10.34 -3.53 4.11
N GLU A 23 -9.19 -4.19 4.00
CA GLU A 23 -7.88 -3.51 4.02
C GLU A 23 -7.69 -2.56 2.84
N ASN A 24 -8.28 -2.87 1.68
CA ASN A 24 -8.31 -1.93 0.55
C ASN A 24 -9.09 -0.64 0.92
N LEU A 25 -10.27 -0.80 1.53
CA LEU A 25 -11.08 0.35 1.96
C LEU A 25 -10.36 1.17 3.04
N ASP A 26 -9.73 0.50 4.01
CA ASP A 26 -8.93 1.15 5.05
C ASP A 26 -7.77 1.95 4.45
N ALA A 27 -7.06 1.37 3.46
CA ALA A 27 -5.97 2.03 2.76
C ALA A 27 -6.45 3.24 1.96
N MET A 28 -7.57 3.12 1.24
CA MET A 28 -8.19 4.22 0.50
C MET A 28 -8.55 5.39 1.40
N GLU A 29 -9.12 5.12 2.58
CA GLU A 29 -9.45 6.16 3.56
C GLU A 29 -8.18 6.77 4.17
N ALA A 30 -7.23 5.95 4.61
CA ALA A 30 -6.01 6.41 5.28
C ALA A 30 -5.22 7.41 4.43
N VAL A 31 -5.08 7.16 3.13
CA VAL A 31 -4.32 8.06 2.25
C VAL A 31 -4.99 9.41 2.01
N THR A 32 -6.30 9.56 2.29
CA THR A 32 -6.98 10.87 2.21
C THR A 32 -6.52 11.84 3.29
N HIS A 33 -5.99 11.33 4.40
CA HIS A 33 -5.48 12.12 5.52
C HIS A 33 -3.99 12.48 5.37
N ILE A 34 -3.34 12.00 4.30
CA ILE A 34 -1.90 12.20 4.09
C ILE A 34 -1.65 13.31 3.06
N PRO A 35 -0.75 14.27 3.34
CA PRO A 35 -0.33 15.24 2.34
C PRO A 35 0.29 14.56 1.12
N LEU A 36 -0.14 14.93 -0.09
CA LEU A 36 0.36 14.32 -1.33
C LEU A 36 1.87 14.49 -1.56
N ALA A 37 2.48 15.51 -0.96
CA ALA A 37 3.92 15.75 -1.05
C ALA A 37 4.74 14.87 -0.10
N ASP A 38 4.09 14.20 0.86
CA ASP A 38 4.74 13.38 1.87
C ASP A 38 4.72 11.90 1.47
N ARG A 39 5.71 11.53 0.65
CA ARG A 39 5.88 10.16 0.16
C ARG A 39 6.08 9.15 1.29
N GLU A 40 6.83 9.52 2.33
CA GLU A 40 7.08 8.61 3.45
C GLU A 40 5.80 8.36 4.24
N ALA A 41 5.07 9.42 4.59
CA ALA A 41 3.77 9.26 5.25
C ALA A 41 2.79 8.44 4.40
N PHE A 42 2.80 8.60 3.08
CA PHE A 42 1.96 7.81 2.17
C PHE A 42 2.34 6.32 2.20
N LYS A 43 3.63 5.99 2.15
CA LYS A 43 4.14 4.63 2.32
C LYS A 43 3.72 4.01 3.64
N TYR A 44 3.89 4.73 4.74
CA TYR A 44 3.56 4.21 6.07
C TYR A 44 2.05 4.09 6.30
N ALA A 45 1.23 4.98 5.75
CA ALA A 45 -0.24 4.86 5.80
C ALA A 45 -0.74 3.60 5.06
N LEU A 46 -0.20 3.33 3.87
CA LEU A 46 -0.48 2.09 3.14
C LEU A 46 0.05 0.87 3.89
N GLY A 47 1.26 0.93 4.42
CA GLY A 47 1.86 -0.16 5.19
C GLY A 47 1.03 -0.52 6.43
N ALA A 48 0.58 0.49 7.17
CA ALA A 48 -0.22 0.31 8.39
C ALA A 48 -1.59 -0.35 8.13
N THR A 49 -2.15 -0.15 6.95
CA THR A 49 -3.47 -0.70 6.57
C THR A 49 -3.37 -2.04 5.84
N LEU A 50 -2.30 -2.26 5.07
CA LEU A 50 -2.16 -3.42 4.18
C LEU A 50 -1.25 -4.53 4.72
N VAL A 51 -0.35 -4.25 5.67
CA VAL A 51 0.63 -5.22 6.18
C VAL A 51 0.22 -5.75 7.55
N LYS A 52 -0.34 -6.98 7.58
CA LYS A 52 -0.78 -7.65 8.82
C LYS A 52 0.29 -8.48 9.51
N ASN A 53 1.33 -8.87 8.78
CA ASN A 53 2.44 -9.66 9.30
C ASN A 53 3.74 -8.93 9.03
N HIS A 54 4.56 -8.76 10.07
CA HIS A 54 5.88 -8.14 9.95
C HIS A 54 6.77 -8.84 8.92
N SER A 55 6.61 -10.15 8.70
CA SER A 55 7.35 -10.87 7.65
C SER A 55 7.10 -10.34 6.24
N HIS A 56 5.94 -9.71 5.99
CA HIS A 56 5.59 -9.13 4.69
C HIS A 56 6.10 -7.70 4.52
N TRP A 57 6.62 -7.06 5.58
CA TRP A 57 7.04 -5.66 5.54
C TRP A 57 8.08 -5.42 4.44
N ARG A 58 9.11 -6.26 4.37
CA ARG A 58 10.18 -6.08 3.38
C ARG A 58 9.69 -6.25 1.94
N ALA A 59 8.77 -7.18 1.70
CA ALA A 59 8.16 -7.36 0.39
C ALA A 59 7.29 -6.15 0.02
N PHE A 60 6.48 -5.65 0.97
CA PHE A 60 5.68 -4.45 0.80
C PHE A 60 6.53 -3.24 0.41
N GLU A 61 7.65 -3.01 1.12
CA GLU A 61 8.54 -1.89 0.81
C GLU A 61 9.09 -1.98 -0.61
N VAL A 62 9.52 -3.16 -1.06
CA VAL A 62 10.05 -3.35 -2.41
C VAL A 62 8.97 -3.06 -3.45
N VAL A 63 7.76 -3.60 -3.29
CA VAL A 63 6.66 -3.35 -4.24
C VAL A 63 6.29 -1.87 -4.25
N PHE A 64 6.25 -1.22 -3.09
CA PHE A 64 5.99 0.21 -2.99
C PHE A 64 7.04 1.04 -3.74
N GLU A 65 8.33 0.79 -3.50
CA GLU A 65 9.38 1.57 -4.17
C GLU A 65 9.32 1.39 -5.68
N VAL A 66 9.10 0.17 -6.18
CA VAL A 66 9.00 -0.10 -7.62
C VAL A 66 7.75 0.55 -8.22
N TYR A 67 6.58 0.32 -7.63
CA TYR A 67 5.30 0.76 -8.19
C TYR A 67 5.15 2.29 -8.21
N PHE A 68 5.68 2.98 -7.19
CA PHE A 68 5.63 4.44 -7.08
C PHE A 68 6.96 5.12 -7.46
N SER A 69 7.85 4.47 -8.21
CA SER A 69 9.16 5.04 -8.61
C SER A 69 9.10 6.10 -9.73
N LEU A 70 7.93 6.31 -10.34
CA LEU A 70 7.71 7.27 -11.43
C LEU A 70 7.15 8.61 -10.92
#